data_AF-A0A8H8D0N3-F1
#
_entry.id   AF-A0A8H8D0N3-F1
#
_cell.length_a   1.000
_cell.length_b   1.000
_cell.length_c   1.000
_cell.angle_alpha   90.00
_cell.angle_beta   90.00
_cell.angle_gamma   90.00
#
_symmetry.space_group_name_H-M   'P 1'
#
loop_
_entity.id
_entity.type
_entity.pdbx_description
1 polymer ?
#
loop_
_entity_poly.entity_id
_entity_poly.type
_entity_poly.pdbx_seq_one_letter_code
_entity_poly.pdbx_strand_id
1 'polypeptide(L)'
;MENQLYGIFSGDVVTDAMLYSAARLFSENYGTWGEHSRNPGKTVKLAARRLREKYLPHPATESYYATVTVDGDLAGNAFYRHWK
;
A
#
# COMPACT_ATOMS: atom_id res chain seq x y z
N MET A 1 7.87 -4.98 -25.00
CA MET A 1 7.32 -5.78 -23.90
C MET A 1 7.73 -5.08 -22.63
N GLU A 2 6.77 -4.67 -21.81
CA GLU A 2 7.05 -4.12 -20.48
C GLU A 2 7.53 -5.26 -19.58
N ASN A 3 8.54 -5.01 -18.76
CA ASN A 3 9.04 -6.00 -17.81
C ASN A 3 8.20 -5.94 -16.53
N GLN A 4 7.35 -6.94 -16.32
CA GLN A 4 6.46 -7.01 -15.15
C GLN A 4 6.98 -8.04 -14.14
N LEU A 5 7.15 -7.60 -12.88
CA LEU A 5 7.56 -8.47 -11.78
C LEU A 5 6.50 -8.46 -10.68
N TYR A 6 6.18 -9.65 -10.18
CA TYR A 6 5.24 -9.84 -9.09
C TYR A 6 5.97 -10.28 -7.83
N GLY A 7 5.54 -9.77 -6.67
CA GLY A 7 6.12 -10.11 -5.38
C GLY A 7 5.04 -10.33 -4.34
N ILE A 8 5.28 -11.27 -3.42
CA ILE A 8 4.47 -11.49 -2.21
C ILE A 8 5.43 -11.58 -1.04
N PHE A 9 5.22 -10.75 -0.03
CA PHE A 9 6.09 -10.59 1.12
C PHE A 9 5.29 -10.81 2.39
N SER A 10 5.80 -11.61 3.33
CA SER A 10 5.20 -11.69 4.67
C SER A 10 5.39 -10.36 5.40
N GLY A 11 4.43 -10.00 6.25
CA GLY A 11 4.37 -8.66 6.85
C GLY A 11 5.60 -8.31 7.70
N ASP A 12 6.30 -9.31 8.24
CA ASP A 12 7.53 -9.18 9.01
C ASP A 12 8.76 -8.81 8.15
N VAL A 13 8.77 -9.16 6.87
CA VAL A 13 9.86 -8.79 5.95
C VAL A 13 9.59 -7.50 5.16
N VAL A 14 8.37 -6.94 5.26
CA VAL A 14 8.02 -5.70 4.55
C VAL A 14 8.79 -4.52 5.13
N THR A 15 9.65 -3.92 4.33
CA THR A 15 10.49 -2.79 4.75
C THR A 15 9.73 -1.45 4.74
N ASP A 16 10.28 -0.43 5.39
CA ASP A 16 9.68 0.91 5.37
C ASP A 16 9.71 1.53 3.97
N ALA A 17 10.75 1.28 3.18
CA ALA A 17 10.84 1.75 1.79
C ALA A 17 9.66 1.23 0.95
N MET A 18 9.30 -0.06 1.12
CA MET A 18 8.14 -0.64 0.45
C MET A 18 6.84 0.06 0.86
N LEU A 19 6.68 0.37 2.14
CA LEU A 19 5.52 1.10 2.64
C LEU A 19 5.47 2.56 2.18
N TYR A 20 6.61 3.22 2.03
CA TYR A 20 6.67 4.57 1.47
C TYR A 20 6.20 4.58 0.01
N SER A 21 6.68 3.64 -0.81
CA SER A 21 6.23 3.49 -2.20
C SER A 21 4.73 3.19 -2.28
N ALA A 22 4.23 2.30 -1.42
CA ALA A 22 2.81 1.98 -1.31
C ALA A 22 1.96 3.21 -0.95
N ALA A 23 2.37 3.95 0.08
CA ALA A 23 1.70 5.15 0.57
C ALA A 23 1.67 6.25 -0.48
N ARG A 24 2.78 6.45 -1.21
CA ARG A 24 2.88 7.40 -2.32
C ARG A 24 1.92 7.04 -3.44
N LEU A 25 1.97 5.80 -3.93
CA LEU A 25 1.11 5.30 -5.00
C LEU A 25 -0.37 5.54 -4.69
N PHE A 26 -0.83 5.17 -3.49
CA PHE A 26 -2.21 5.40 -3.05
C PHE A 26 -2.56 6.89 -3.01
N SER A 27 -1.71 7.69 -2.35
CA SER A 27 -1.96 9.09 -2.05
C SER A 27 -2.00 10.01 -3.29
N GLU A 28 -1.47 9.51 -4.39
CA GLU A 28 -1.40 10.19 -5.68
C GLU A 28 -2.47 9.70 -6.65
N ASN A 29 -2.88 8.42 -6.59
CA ASN A 29 -3.64 7.80 -7.69
C ASN A 29 -5.00 7.18 -7.31
N TYR A 30 -5.31 6.91 -6.04
CA TYR A 30 -6.41 6.00 -5.69
C TYR A 30 -7.72 6.66 -5.27
N GLY A 31 -7.73 7.96 -4.94
CA GLY A 31 -8.99 8.63 -4.63
C GLY A 31 -8.88 10.09 -4.26
N THR A 32 -9.96 10.81 -4.52
CA THR A 32 -10.21 12.17 -4.05
C THR A 32 -11.43 12.17 -3.13
N TRP A 33 -11.46 13.06 -2.17
CA TRP A 33 -12.62 13.18 -1.30
C TRP A 33 -13.81 13.79 -2.04
N GLY A 34 -14.99 13.22 -1.83
CA GLY A 34 -16.24 13.71 -2.41
C GLY A 34 -16.67 15.07 -1.88
N GLU A 35 -17.66 15.66 -2.56
CA GLU A 35 -18.16 17.02 -2.36
C GLU A 35 -18.61 17.31 -0.92
N HIS A 36 -19.24 16.34 -0.26
CA HIS A 36 -19.76 16.52 1.10
C HIS A 36 -18.77 16.08 2.19
N SER A 37 -17.50 15.93 1.86
CA SER A 37 -16.45 15.61 2.83
C SER A 37 -15.87 16.87 3.50
N ARG A 38 -15.01 16.68 4.51
CA ARG A 38 -14.24 17.77 5.11
C ARG A 38 -13.14 18.33 4.19
N ASN A 39 -12.79 17.64 3.11
CA ASN A 39 -11.67 18.01 2.23
C ASN A 39 -12.00 17.84 0.73
N PRO A 40 -13.09 18.42 0.21
CA PRO A 40 -13.57 18.14 -1.15
C PRO A 40 -12.50 18.35 -2.21
N GLY A 41 -12.41 17.42 -3.17
CA GLY A 41 -11.48 17.48 -4.29
C GLY A 41 -10.01 17.22 -3.95
N LYS A 42 -9.62 17.17 -2.67
CA LYS A 42 -8.26 16.80 -2.26
C LYS A 42 -8.06 15.29 -2.38
N THR A 43 -6.84 14.86 -2.69
CA THR A 43 -6.53 13.42 -2.69
C THR A 43 -6.58 12.83 -1.28
N VAL A 44 -7.04 11.59 -1.19
CA VAL A 44 -7.03 10.83 0.06
C VAL A 44 -5.59 10.44 0.36
N LYS A 45 -5.05 10.90 1.49
CA LYS A 45 -3.68 10.61 1.89
C LYS A 45 -3.62 9.41 2.82
N LEU A 46 -2.67 8.52 2.57
CA LEU A 46 -2.36 7.37 3.41
C LEU A 46 -0.88 7.40 3.75
N ALA A 47 -0.56 7.39 5.05
CA ALA A 47 0.83 7.43 5.53
C ALA A 47 1.42 6.01 5.65
N ALA A 48 2.71 5.86 5.37
CA ALA A 48 3.45 4.60 5.54
C ALA A 48 3.32 4.05 6.97
N ARG A 49 3.41 4.90 8.00
CA ARG A 49 3.18 4.51 9.40
C ARG A 49 1.80 3.87 9.60
N ARG A 50 0.76 4.41 8.98
CA ARG A 50 -0.60 3.87 9.08
C ARG A 50 -0.72 2.51 8.39
N LEU A 51 -0.03 2.30 7.27
CA LEU A 51 0.06 0.98 6.63
C LEU A 51 0.69 -0.04 7.59
N ARG A 52 1.82 0.28 8.21
CA ARG A 52 2.47 -0.58 9.20
C ARG A 52 1.51 -0.96 10.34
N GLU A 53 0.92 0.04 10.98
CA GLU A 53 0.14 -0.16 12.21
C GLU A 53 -1.22 -0.83 11.97
N LYS A 54 -1.85 -0.60 10.81
CA LYS A 54 -3.24 -1.02 10.57
C LYS A 54 -3.37 -2.16 9.58
N TYR A 55 -2.43 -2.30 8.65
CA TYR A 55 -2.50 -3.30 7.58
C TYR A 55 -1.52 -4.45 7.83
N LEU A 56 -0.40 -4.19 8.51
CA LEU A 56 0.58 -5.20 8.93
C LEU A 56 0.82 -5.20 10.46
N PRO A 57 -0.22 -5.33 11.32
CA PRO A 57 -0.03 -5.25 12.77
C PRO A 57 0.73 -6.46 13.32
N HIS A 58 1.45 -6.26 14.41
CA HIS A 58 2.15 -7.34 15.10
C HIS A 58 1.17 -8.28 15.85
N PRO A 59 1.38 -9.61 15.85
CA PRO A 59 2.39 -10.33 15.06
C PRO A 59 2.04 -10.34 13.57
N ALA A 60 3.00 -9.94 12.74
CA ALA A 60 2.80 -9.74 11.31
C ALA A 60 2.72 -11.06 10.51
N THR A 61 2.88 -12.20 11.17
CA THR A 61 2.94 -13.56 10.61
C THR A 61 1.65 -14.02 9.93
N GLU A 62 0.53 -13.32 10.14
CA GLU A 62 -0.76 -13.59 9.46
C GLU A 62 -1.13 -12.45 8.47
N SER A 63 -0.14 -11.65 8.04
CA SER A 63 -0.32 -10.54 7.11
C SER A 63 0.75 -10.54 6.03
N TYR A 64 0.42 -10.00 4.87
CA TYR A 64 1.26 -10.06 3.70
C TYR A 64 1.01 -8.86 2.78
N TYR A 65 1.98 -8.60 1.93
CA TYR A 65 1.99 -7.50 0.98
C TYR A 65 2.33 -8.03 -0.40
N ALA A 66 1.41 -7.87 -1.35
CA ALA A 66 1.59 -8.23 -2.75
C ALA A 66 1.87 -6.98 -3.58
N THR A 67 2.75 -7.08 -4.57
CA THR A 67 3.15 -5.97 -5.46
C THR A 67 3.23 -6.41 -6.91
N VAL A 68 2.99 -5.47 -7.82
CA VAL A 68 3.42 -5.54 -9.21
C VAL A 68 4.30 -4.34 -9.53
N THR A 69 5.48 -4.59 -10.09
CA THR A 69 6.32 -3.55 -10.68
C THR A 69 6.36 -3.69 -12.19
N VAL A 70 6.34 -2.57 -12.90
CA VAL A 70 6.43 -2.49 -14.36
C VAL A 70 7.61 -1.58 -14.68
N ASP A 71 8.59 -2.11 -15.42
CA ASP A 71 9.83 -1.40 -15.77
C ASP A 71 10.58 -0.78 -14.56
N GLY A 72 10.46 -1.43 -13.40
CA GLY A 72 11.11 -1.03 -12.14
C GLY A 72 10.24 -0.18 -11.22
N ASP A 73 9.12 0.36 -11.69
CA ASP A 73 8.22 1.20 -10.90
C ASP A 73 7.05 0.40 -10.31
N LEU A 74 6.66 0.72 -9.08
CA LEU A 74 5.50 0.10 -8.43
C LEU A 74 4.21 0.56 -9.11
N ALA A 75 3.59 -0.33 -9.87
CA ALA A 75 2.35 -0.06 -10.61
C ALA A 75 1.08 -0.40 -9.80
N GLY A 76 1.19 -1.33 -8.85
CA GLY A 76 0.05 -1.78 -8.06
C GLY A 76 0.48 -2.60 -6.85
N ASN A 77 -0.41 -2.66 -5.85
CA ASN A 77 -0.17 -3.45 -4.66
C ASN A 77 -1.47 -3.84 -3.93
N ALA A 78 -1.36 -4.80 -3.02
CA ALA A 78 -2.42 -5.19 -2.11
C ALA A 78 -1.83 -5.61 -0.77
N PHE A 79 -2.50 -5.22 0.32
CA PHE A 79 -2.22 -5.76 1.66
C PHE A 79 -3.32 -6.74 2.02
N TYR A 80 -2.95 -7.91 2.52
CA TYR A 80 -3.92 -8.86 3.05
C TYR A 80 -3.55 -9.24 4.48
N ARG A 81 -4.57 -9.50 5.29
CA ARG A 81 -4.42 -10.19 6.57
C ARG A 81 -5.65 -11.01 6.88
N HIS A 82 -5.45 -12.07 7.64
CA HIS A 82 -6.54 -12.78 8.26
C HIS A 82 -6.94 -12.08 9.58
N TRP A 83 -8.24 -11.81 9.76
CA TRP A 83 -8.77 -11.27 11.01
C TRP A 83 -9.42 -12.43 11.77
N LYS A 84 -9.10 -12.58 13.06
CA LYS A 84 -9.81 -13.49 13.97
C LYS A 84 -10.94 -12.75 14.65
#